data_AF-A0A7S4NUT6-F1
#
_entry.id   AF-A0A7S4NUT6-F1
#
_cell.length_a   1.000
_cell.length_b   1.000
_cell.length_c   1.000
_cell.angle_alpha   90.00
_cell.angle_beta   90.00
_cell.angle_gamma   90.00
#
_symmetry.space_group_name_H-M   'P 1'
#
loop_
_entity.id
_entity.type
_entity.pdbx_description
1 polymer ?
#
loop_
_entity_poly.entity_id
_entity_poly.type
_entity_poly.pdbx_seq_one_letter_code
_entity_poly.pdbx_strand_id
1 'polypeptide(L)'
;MTVPDPSLLKSDRQAYFEQATSYLLETGEAHWICKNTAIVKELLWLWKFAGQPTVNFLQSKIKVQASTCLNCAFRLHQARTAAVQDDEQSEFDNLGLANKADTRKRLATCLDEWDCERFSAILRPASSENVLAGKNLDQVLCTLIEILLRPQVLICDKHLWEGFNRVMRCLITRKEGLQISGALKLPGVYMLCAHHDQTVRDWARSQVRCMGTLDCIDEPPALEWVVDEIVNRTINGLNRLDNDQKFRQQLDEGQDYIFSDDENVLWTAVLVILRQMRPQSIKTQFSERFPGFLPTVTVSVVERSK
;
A
#
# COMPACT_ATOMS: atom_id res chain seq x y z
N MET A 1 24.83 1.48 35.34
CA MET A 1 23.43 1.42 34.87
C MET A 1 23.03 -0.05 34.89
N THR A 2 22.16 -0.44 35.82
CA THR A 2 21.63 -1.81 35.92
C THR A 2 20.62 -2.02 34.80
N VAL A 3 20.84 -3.07 34.00
CA VAL A 3 19.88 -3.51 32.97
C VAL A 3 18.63 -4.03 33.71
N PRO A 4 17.40 -3.60 33.35
CA PRO A 4 16.18 -4.08 34.00
C PRO A 4 16.02 -5.59 33.83
N ASP A 5 15.43 -6.25 34.82
CA ASP A 5 15.11 -7.68 34.76
C ASP A 5 14.14 -7.94 33.57
N PRO A 6 14.52 -8.77 32.57
CA PRO A 6 13.69 -9.08 31.41
C PRO A 6 12.34 -9.73 31.76
N SER A 7 12.18 -10.29 32.95
CA SER A 7 10.94 -10.89 33.42
C SER A 7 9.89 -9.84 33.82
N LEU A 8 10.31 -8.68 34.35
CA LEU A 8 9.42 -7.56 34.71
C LEU A 8 8.85 -6.86 33.46
N LEU A 9 9.64 -6.75 32.39
CA LEU A 9 9.19 -6.20 31.10
C LEU A 9 8.13 -7.08 30.41
N LYS A 10 8.18 -8.40 30.64
CA LYS A 10 7.19 -9.36 30.10
C LYS A 10 5.85 -9.27 30.82
N SER A 11 5.84 -9.13 32.15
CA SER A 11 4.59 -8.97 32.92
C SER A 11 3.89 -7.66 32.59
N ASP A 12 4.64 -6.57 32.42
CA ASP A 12 4.08 -5.26 32.12
C ASP A 12 3.48 -5.18 30.71
N ARG A 13 4.11 -5.82 29.71
CA ARG A 13 3.55 -5.90 28.35
C ARG A 13 2.35 -6.82 28.25
N GLN A 14 2.37 -7.98 28.90
CA GLN A 14 1.20 -8.86 28.93
C GLN A 14 0.01 -8.15 29.59
N ALA A 15 0.25 -7.51 30.74
CA ALA A 15 -0.76 -6.69 31.40
C ALA A 15 -1.24 -5.53 30.50
N TYR A 16 -0.34 -4.88 29.75
CA TYR A 16 -0.72 -3.87 28.76
C TYR A 16 -1.62 -4.46 27.66
N PHE A 17 -1.27 -5.60 27.06
CA PHE A 17 -2.08 -6.22 26.02
C PHE A 17 -3.44 -6.67 26.55
N GLU A 18 -3.48 -7.24 27.76
CA GLU A 18 -4.73 -7.59 28.43
C GLU A 18 -5.58 -6.35 28.72
N GLN A 19 -5.00 -5.26 29.23
CA GLN A 19 -5.72 -4.01 29.50
C GLN A 19 -6.17 -3.31 28.21
N ALA A 20 -5.31 -3.20 27.21
CA ALA A 20 -5.63 -2.59 25.92
C ALA A 20 -6.70 -3.40 25.20
N THR A 21 -6.60 -4.72 25.23
CA THR A 21 -7.62 -5.60 24.65
C THR A 21 -8.93 -5.47 25.42
N SER A 22 -8.93 -5.54 26.76
CA SER A 22 -10.13 -5.34 27.58
C SER A 22 -10.79 -3.98 27.35
N TYR A 23 -10.00 -2.91 27.32
CA TYR A 23 -10.48 -1.57 26.97
C TYR A 23 -11.16 -1.57 25.59
N LEU A 24 -10.59 -2.26 24.60
CA LEU A 24 -11.17 -2.36 23.26
C LEU A 24 -12.41 -3.26 23.18
N LEU A 25 -12.46 -4.33 24.00
CA LEU A 25 -13.63 -5.19 24.13
C LEU A 25 -14.79 -4.40 24.71
N GLU A 26 -14.53 -3.61 25.76
CA GLU A 26 -15.52 -2.86 26.52
C GLU A 26 -15.93 -1.54 25.86
N THR A 27 -15.01 -0.88 25.13
CA THR A 27 -15.30 0.43 24.54
C THR A 27 -16.26 0.34 23.36
N GLY A 28 -17.37 1.07 23.47
CA GLY A 28 -18.29 1.33 22.37
C GLY A 28 -17.85 2.49 21.48
N GLU A 29 -16.67 3.09 21.70
CA GLU A 29 -16.24 4.28 20.97
C GLU A 29 -16.10 4.01 19.46
N ALA A 30 -16.94 4.71 18.70
CA ALA A 30 -16.72 4.89 17.27
C ALA A 30 -15.40 5.67 17.06
N HIS A 31 -14.57 5.20 16.13
CA HIS A 31 -13.32 5.86 15.70
C HIS A 31 -12.17 5.89 16.73
N TRP A 32 -12.02 4.87 17.60
CA TRP A 32 -10.89 4.81 18.53
C TRP A 32 -9.52 4.71 17.82
N ILE A 33 -9.45 4.12 16.62
CA ILE A 33 -8.22 4.08 15.79
C ILE A 33 -7.71 5.50 15.50
N CYS A 34 -8.64 6.42 15.24
CA CYS A 34 -8.33 7.80 14.91
C CYS A 34 -7.71 8.56 16.10
N LYS A 35 -7.99 8.14 17.33
CA LYS A 35 -7.49 8.76 18.57
C LYS A 35 -6.25 8.07 19.14
N ASN A 36 -6.09 6.77 18.88
CA ASN A 36 -5.15 5.90 19.59
C ASN A 36 -4.22 5.13 18.66
N THR A 37 -3.58 5.80 17.69
CA THR A 37 -2.71 5.16 16.69
C THR A 37 -1.56 4.36 17.31
N ALA A 38 -1.02 4.81 18.45
CA ALA A 38 0.02 4.06 19.19
C ALA A 38 -0.50 2.71 19.71
N ILE A 39 -1.72 2.68 20.27
CA ILE A 39 -2.35 1.44 20.73
C ILE A 39 -2.60 0.49 19.55
N VAL A 40 -3.07 1.02 18.41
CA VAL A 40 -3.29 0.23 17.19
C VAL A 40 -1.99 -0.42 16.73
N LYS A 41 -0.88 0.32 16.68
CA LYS A 41 0.44 -0.20 16.29
C LYS A 41 0.82 -1.42 17.13
N GLU A 42 0.71 -1.31 18.46
CA GLU A 42 1.06 -2.41 19.37
C GLU A 42 0.16 -3.63 19.16
N LEU A 43 -1.14 -3.41 18.96
CA LEU A 43 -2.11 -4.49 18.81
C LEU A 43 -2.01 -5.26 17.48
N LEU A 44 -1.47 -4.64 16.42
CA LEU A 44 -1.26 -5.35 15.15
C LEU A 44 -0.32 -6.55 15.30
N TRP A 45 0.57 -6.56 16.31
CA TRP A 45 1.41 -7.73 16.61
C TRP A 45 0.61 -8.98 16.97
N LEU A 46 -0.62 -8.82 17.45
CA LEU A 46 -1.49 -9.95 17.80
C LEU A 46 -1.90 -10.78 16.57
N TRP A 47 -1.72 -10.29 15.34
CA TRP A 47 -1.99 -11.05 14.11
C TRP A 47 -1.09 -12.28 13.95
N LYS A 48 0.04 -12.34 14.68
CA LYS A 48 0.85 -13.56 14.78
C LYS A 48 0.12 -14.71 15.47
N PHE A 49 -0.90 -14.41 16.26
CA PHE A 49 -1.72 -15.38 17.01
C PHE A 49 -3.12 -15.52 16.39
N ALA A 50 -3.20 -15.47 15.06
CA ALA A 50 -4.45 -15.65 14.33
C ALA A 50 -5.20 -16.93 14.74
N GLY A 51 -6.53 -16.87 14.74
CA GLY A 51 -7.40 -17.97 15.16
C GLY A 51 -7.82 -17.92 16.63
N GLN A 52 -7.20 -17.10 17.46
CA GLN A 52 -7.68 -16.84 18.82
C GLN A 52 -8.98 -16.00 18.78
N PRO A 53 -10.03 -16.34 19.55
CA PRO A 53 -11.31 -15.61 19.54
C PRO A 53 -11.15 -14.10 19.76
N THR A 54 -10.27 -13.72 20.67
CA THR A 54 -9.95 -12.33 21.00
C THR A 54 -9.34 -11.58 19.82
N VAL A 55 -8.45 -12.23 19.07
CA VAL A 55 -7.81 -11.65 17.87
C VAL A 55 -8.85 -11.48 16.75
N ASN A 56 -9.72 -12.48 16.56
CA ASN A 56 -10.80 -12.41 15.56
C ASN A 56 -11.80 -11.27 15.87
N PHE A 57 -12.08 -11.04 17.15
CA PHE A 57 -12.91 -9.92 17.58
C PHE A 57 -12.24 -8.57 17.29
N LEU A 58 -10.95 -8.43 17.63
CA LEU A 58 -10.17 -7.24 17.35
C LEU A 58 -10.09 -6.95 15.84
N GLN A 59 -9.81 -7.98 15.03
CA GLN A 59 -9.87 -7.93 13.57
C GLN A 59 -11.21 -7.37 13.08
N SER A 60 -12.31 -7.87 13.64
CA SER A 60 -13.66 -7.42 13.28
C SER A 60 -13.91 -5.96 13.63
N LYS A 61 -13.50 -5.50 14.82
CA LYS A 61 -13.63 -4.08 15.20
C LYS A 61 -12.76 -3.17 14.32
N ILE A 62 -11.51 -3.53 14.07
CA ILE A 62 -10.62 -2.74 13.20
C ILE A 62 -11.19 -2.67 11.79
N LYS A 63 -11.66 -3.81 11.24
CA LYS A 63 -12.32 -3.87 9.93
C LYS A 63 -13.48 -2.87 9.84
N VAL A 64 -14.39 -2.86 10.82
CA VAL A 64 -15.54 -1.94 10.82
C VAL A 64 -15.08 -0.48 10.84
N GLN A 65 -14.11 -0.12 11.67
CA GLN A 65 -13.68 1.28 11.79
C GLN A 65 -12.89 1.78 10.58
N ALA A 66 -11.96 0.98 10.05
CA ALA A 66 -11.20 1.33 8.85
C ALA A 66 -12.12 1.45 7.63
N SER A 67 -13.15 0.59 7.57
CA SER A 67 -14.14 0.59 6.49
C SER A 67 -15.19 1.69 6.58
N THR A 68 -15.22 2.51 7.64
CA THR A 68 -16.27 3.54 7.82
C THR A 68 -15.69 4.93 8.03
N CYS A 69 -14.36 5.06 8.11
CA CYS A 69 -13.70 6.32 8.39
C CYS A 69 -12.33 6.39 7.72
N LEU A 70 -12.21 7.34 6.79
CA LEU A 70 -10.98 7.62 6.07
C LEU A 70 -9.79 7.91 6.99
N ASN A 71 -10.01 8.67 8.07
CA ASN A 71 -8.94 8.97 9.02
C ASN A 71 -8.50 7.71 9.77
N CYS A 72 -9.41 6.80 10.08
CA CYS A 72 -9.07 5.55 10.77
C CYS A 72 -8.35 4.59 9.81
N ALA A 73 -8.76 4.52 8.54
CA ALA A 73 -8.00 3.84 7.47
C ALA A 73 -6.55 4.39 7.37
N PHE A 74 -6.39 5.71 7.35
CA PHE A 74 -5.07 6.34 7.28
C PHE A 74 -4.22 6.05 8.52
N ARG A 75 -4.78 6.20 9.73
CA ARG A 75 -4.08 5.88 10.98
C ARG A 75 -3.73 4.40 11.09
N LEU A 76 -4.58 3.50 10.58
CA LEU A 76 -4.27 2.07 10.50
C LEU A 76 -3.09 1.81 9.57
N HIS A 77 -3.04 2.46 8.41
CA HIS A 77 -1.88 2.37 7.52
C HIS A 77 -0.60 2.87 8.20
N GLN A 78 -0.63 4.02 8.88
CA GLN A 78 0.52 4.54 9.63
C GLN A 78 0.98 3.56 10.73
N ALA A 79 0.04 3.05 11.53
CA ALA A 79 0.30 2.08 12.58
C ALA A 79 0.91 0.78 12.04
N ARG A 80 0.41 0.31 10.90
CA ARG A 80 0.95 -0.87 10.20
C ARG A 80 2.37 -0.64 9.71
N THR A 81 2.61 0.45 8.99
CA THR A 81 3.94 0.79 8.48
C THR A 81 4.94 0.88 9.63
N ALA A 82 4.55 1.55 10.72
CA ALA A 82 5.35 1.59 11.93
C ALA A 82 5.58 0.19 12.52
N ALA A 83 4.55 -0.65 12.65
CA ALA A 83 4.69 -2.00 13.23
C ALA A 83 5.61 -2.92 12.42
N VAL A 84 5.65 -2.75 11.09
CA VAL A 84 6.51 -3.56 10.21
C VAL A 84 7.95 -3.02 10.16
N GLN A 85 8.12 -1.69 10.23
CA GLN A 85 9.42 -1.03 10.07
C GLN A 85 10.18 -0.77 11.37
N ASP A 86 9.51 -0.76 12.52
CA ASP A 86 10.13 -0.40 13.78
C ASP A 86 11.27 -1.38 14.15
N ASP A 87 12.49 -0.86 14.13
CA ASP A 87 13.71 -1.56 14.52
C ASP A 87 13.90 -1.57 16.06
N GLU A 88 13.17 -0.73 16.82
CA GLU A 88 13.45 -0.47 18.24
C GLU A 88 12.85 -1.46 19.24
N GLN A 89 12.16 -2.53 18.84
CA GLN A 89 11.62 -3.49 19.82
C GLN A 89 12.13 -4.92 19.67
N SER A 90 13.34 -5.08 20.19
CA SER A 90 14.07 -6.32 20.44
C SER A 90 13.56 -7.17 21.63
N GLU A 91 12.32 -7.04 22.07
CA GLU A 91 11.85 -7.74 23.28
C GLU A 91 11.03 -9.01 23.01
N PHE A 92 10.34 -9.11 21.87
CA PHE A 92 9.80 -10.40 21.41
C PHE A 92 10.93 -11.34 20.95
N ASP A 93 12.04 -10.78 20.46
CA ASP A 93 13.24 -11.54 20.09
C ASP A 93 13.95 -12.12 21.34
N ASN A 94 13.81 -11.46 22.50
CA ASN A 94 14.30 -11.95 23.80
C ASN A 94 13.47 -13.11 24.37
N LEU A 95 12.44 -13.59 23.67
CA LEU A 95 11.75 -14.86 23.96
C LEU A 95 12.42 -16.07 23.28
N GLY A 96 13.55 -15.88 22.60
CA GLY A 96 14.35 -16.99 22.04
C GLY A 96 13.74 -17.62 20.78
N LEU A 97 12.82 -16.93 20.11
CA LEU A 97 12.13 -17.42 18.92
C LEU A 97 12.61 -16.68 17.66
N ALA A 98 13.51 -17.34 16.92
CA ALA A 98 13.87 -17.10 15.52
C ALA A 98 14.43 -15.71 15.13
N ASN A 99 15.06 -15.67 13.94
CA ASN A 99 15.68 -14.50 13.33
C ASN A 99 14.67 -13.33 13.21
N LYS A 100 15.03 -12.13 13.69
CA LYS A 100 14.22 -10.90 13.63
C LYS A 100 13.60 -10.63 12.26
N ALA A 101 14.35 -10.90 11.19
CA ALA A 101 13.91 -10.70 9.82
C ALA A 101 12.75 -11.64 9.44
N ASP A 102 12.79 -12.89 9.90
CA ASP A 102 11.74 -13.89 9.64
C ASP A 102 10.44 -13.51 10.37
N THR A 103 10.56 -13.07 11.62
CA THR A 103 9.42 -12.63 12.42
C THR A 103 8.69 -11.42 11.81
N ARG A 104 9.43 -10.44 11.29
CA ARG A 104 8.85 -9.27 10.59
C ARG A 104 8.18 -9.68 9.28
N LYS A 105 8.86 -10.52 8.49
CA LYS A 105 8.31 -11.05 7.25
C LYS A 105 6.99 -11.79 7.49
N ARG A 106 6.94 -12.65 8.51
CA ARG A 106 5.71 -13.35 8.91
C ARG A 106 4.58 -12.39 9.31
N LEU A 107 4.86 -11.39 10.15
CA LEU A 107 3.84 -10.39 10.51
C LEU A 107 3.31 -9.67 9.27
N ALA A 108 4.20 -9.20 8.39
CA ALA A 108 3.83 -8.51 7.16
C ALA A 108 2.93 -9.41 6.30
N THR A 109 3.31 -10.68 6.11
CA THR A 109 2.50 -11.68 5.38
C THR A 109 1.12 -11.88 6.01
N CYS A 110 1.02 -12.14 7.32
CA CYS A 110 -0.28 -12.34 7.97
C CYS A 110 -1.19 -11.10 7.85
N LEU A 111 -0.61 -9.91 7.97
CA LEU A 111 -1.34 -8.67 7.83
C LEU A 111 -1.73 -8.42 6.36
N ASP A 112 -0.94 -8.85 5.37
CA ASP A 112 -1.29 -8.77 3.94
C ASP A 112 -2.41 -9.73 3.58
N GLU A 113 -2.35 -10.98 4.02
CA GLU A 113 -3.42 -11.97 3.86
C GLU A 113 -4.75 -11.46 4.43
N TRP A 114 -4.71 -10.94 5.67
CA TRP A 114 -5.91 -10.38 6.30
C TRP A 114 -6.50 -9.20 5.51
N ASP A 115 -5.65 -8.31 4.98
CA ASP A 115 -6.12 -7.20 4.16
C ASP A 115 -6.68 -7.68 2.81
N CYS A 116 -6.06 -8.68 2.16
CA CYS A 116 -6.58 -9.27 0.94
C CYS A 116 -7.99 -9.86 1.15
N GLU A 117 -8.19 -10.63 2.23
CA GLU A 117 -9.49 -11.17 2.60
C GLU A 117 -10.51 -10.05 2.87
N ARG A 118 -10.12 -9.07 3.68
CA ARG A 118 -10.98 -7.96 4.10
C ARG A 118 -11.42 -7.11 2.92
N PHE A 119 -10.48 -6.70 2.07
CA PHE A 119 -10.76 -5.87 0.90
C PHE A 119 -11.56 -6.64 -0.13
N SER A 120 -11.23 -7.91 -0.38
CA SER A 120 -11.98 -8.76 -1.31
C SER A 120 -13.45 -8.93 -0.87
N ALA A 121 -13.70 -9.08 0.44
CA ALA A 121 -15.06 -9.19 0.97
C ALA A 121 -15.91 -7.92 0.72
N ILE A 122 -15.27 -6.76 0.57
CA ILE A 122 -15.94 -5.47 0.30
C ILE A 122 -16.08 -5.23 -1.19
N LEU A 123 -15.00 -5.45 -1.96
CA LEU A 123 -14.97 -5.13 -3.39
C LEU A 123 -15.71 -6.15 -4.25
N ARG A 124 -15.73 -7.44 -3.86
CA ARG A 124 -16.42 -8.49 -4.64
C ARG A 124 -17.92 -8.22 -4.80
N PRO A 125 -18.70 -7.90 -3.74
CA PRO A 125 -20.10 -7.50 -3.91
C PRO A 125 -20.25 -6.17 -4.66
N ALA A 126 -19.37 -5.20 -4.40
CA ALA A 126 -19.39 -3.87 -5.01
C ALA A 126 -19.09 -3.87 -6.52
N SER A 127 -18.53 -4.97 -7.02
CA SER A 127 -18.19 -5.17 -8.44
C SER A 127 -19.41 -5.35 -9.35
N SER A 128 -20.63 -5.43 -8.80
CA SER A 128 -21.87 -5.42 -9.57
C SER A 128 -22.40 -3.99 -9.72
N GLU A 129 -22.85 -3.61 -10.93
CA GLU A 129 -23.25 -2.23 -11.26
C GLU A 129 -24.35 -1.65 -10.34
N ASN A 130 -25.12 -2.51 -9.66
CA ASN A 130 -26.20 -2.10 -8.78
C ASN A 130 -25.76 -1.80 -7.33
N VAL A 131 -24.55 -2.18 -6.90
CA VAL A 131 -24.13 -2.09 -5.48
C VAL A 131 -23.48 -0.76 -5.12
N LEU A 132 -22.97 0.00 -6.08
CA LEU A 132 -22.45 1.35 -5.84
C LEU A 132 -23.56 2.39 -5.56
N ALA A 133 -24.83 2.04 -5.82
CA ALA A 133 -25.98 2.86 -5.49
C ALA A 133 -26.51 2.53 -4.08
N GLY A 134 -25.83 2.97 -3.01
CA GLY A 134 -26.37 2.79 -1.65
C GLY A 134 -25.39 2.97 -0.49
N LYS A 135 -25.83 2.53 0.71
CA LYS A 135 -25.19 2.66 2.04
C LYS A 135 -23.76 2.10 2.16
N ASN A 136 -23.22 1.49 1.11
CA ASN A 136 -21.89 0.87 1.10
C ASN A 136 -20.83 1.69 0.35
N LEU A 137 -21.19 2.82 -0.27
CA LEU A 137 -20.23 3.63 -1.02
C LEU A 137 -19.06 4.08 -0.14
N ASP A 138 -19.32 4.63 1.05
CA ASP A 138 -18.26 5.07 1.97
C ASP A 138 -17.27 3.95 2.33
N GLN A 139 -17.80 2.73 2.50
CA GLN A 139 -16.98 1.55 2.78
C GLN A 139 -16.12 1.14 1.60
N VAL A 140 -16.66 1.21 0.40
CA VAL A 140 -15.90 0.99 -0.83
C VAL A 140 -14.81 2.07 -0.96
N LEU A 141 -15.15 3.35 -0.77
CA LEU A 141 -14.18 4.44 -0.89
C LEU A 141 -13.05 4.34 0.13
N CYS A 142 -13.36 4.04 1.40
CA CYS A 142 -12.34 3.81 2.42
C CYS A 142 -11.42 2.64 2.01
N THR A 143 -12.00 1.53 1.54
CA THR A 143 -11.24 0.36 1.07
C THR A 143 -10.32 0.70 -0.10
N LEU A 144 -10.80 1.45 -1.09
CA LEU A 144 -9.98 1.88 -2.22
C LEU A 144 -8.83 2.77 -1.77
N ILE A 145 -9.06 3.70 -0.83
CA ILE A 145 -7.99 4.54 -0.29
C ILE A 145 -6.97 3.70 0.49
N GLU A 146 -7.40 2.73 1.30
CA GLU A 146 -6.48 1.83 1.99
C GLU A 146 -5.58 1.05 1.01
N ILE A 147 -6.16 0.56 -0.08
CA ILE A 147 -5.40 -0.07 -1.17
C ILE A 147 -4.43 0.93 -1.82
N LEU A 148 -4.87 2.16 -2.09
CA LEU A 148 -4.00 3.19 -2.69
C LEU A 148 -2.89 3.67 -1.74
N LEU A 149 -3.06 3.52 -0.43
CA LEU A 149 -2.00 3.74 0.56
C LEU A 149 -0.97 2.60 0.55
N ARG A 150 -1.40 1.36 0.27
CA ARG A 150 -0.52 0.17 0.20
C ARG A 150 -0.80 -0.66 -1.06
N PRO A 151 -0.40 -0.18 -2.25
CA PRO A 151 -0.73 -0.83 -3.52
C PRO A 151 -0.16 -2.25 -3.68
N GLN A 152 0.84 -2.63 -2.88
CA GLN A 152 1.48 -3.95 -2.93
C GLN A 152 0.47 -5.10 -2.73
N VAL A 153 -0.62 -4.87 -1.99
CA VAL A 153 -1.65 -5.91 -1.77
C VAL A 153 -2.30 -6.38 -3.06
N LEU A 154 -2.34 -5.51 -4.08
CA LEU A 154 -2.93 -5.86 -5.37
C LEU A 154 -2.11 -6.88 -6.15
N ILE A 155 -0.82 -7.05 -5.82
CA ILE A 155 0.05 -8.07 -6.43
C ILE A 155 -0.15 -9.43 -5.75
N CYS A 156 -0.45 -9.41 -4.45
CA CYS A 156 -0.62 -10.62 -3.66
C CYS A 156 -1.88 -11.40 -4.04
N ASP A 157 -2.89 -10.76 -4.64
CA ASP A 157 -4.17 -11.39 -4.96
C ASP A 157 -4.77 -10.83 -6.26
N LYS A 158 -4.79 -11.68 -7.30
CA LYS A 158 -5.34 -11.35 -8.62
C LYS A 158 -6.84 -11.05 -8.56
N HIS A 159 -7.59 -11.74 -7.71
CA HIS A 159 -9.04 -11.51 -7.59
C HIS A 159 -9.35 -10.21 -6.87
N LEU A 160 -8.53 -9.85 -5.87
CA LEU A 160 -8.60 -8.52 -5.24
C LEU A 160 -8.37 -7.45 -6.30
N TRP A 161 -7.33 -7.61 -7.13
CA TRP A 161 -7.08 -6.70 -8.24
C TRP A 161 -8.30 -6.62 -9.18
N GLU A 162 -8.79 -7.73 -9.72
CA GLU A 162 -9.94 -7.71 -10.63
C GLU A 162 -11.16 -6.96 -10.04
N GLY A 163 -11.41 -7.16 -8.74
CA GLY A 163 -12.44 -6.43 -7.99
C GLY A 163 -12.14 -4.92 -7.89
N PHE A 164 -10.91 -4.57 -7.51
CA PHE A 164 -10.43 -3.19 -7.45
C PHE A 164 -10.55 -2.49 -8.81
N ASN A 165 -10.12 -3.12 -9.92
CA ASN A 165 -10.26 -2.58 -11.27
C ASN A 165 -11.68 -2.19 -11.58
N ARG A 166 -12.58 -3.14 -11.36
CA ARG A 166 -13.95 -3.03 -11.81
C ARG A 166 -14.64 -1.91 -11.07
N VAL A 167 -14.45 -1.87 -9.75
CA VAL A 167 -14.98 -0.79 -8.90
C VAL A 167 -14.40 0.56 -9.30
N MET A 168 -13.09 0.67 -9.50
CA MET A 168 -12.44 1.92 -9.95
C MET A 168 -13.01 2.40 -11.28
N ARG A 169 -13.13 1.52 -12.28
CA ARG A 169 -13.72 1.84 -13.59
C ARG A 169 -15.17 2.30 -13.47
N CYS A 170 -15.98 1.62 -12.66
CA CYS A 170 -17.37 2.00 -12.43
C CYS A 170 -17.47 3.40 -11.82
N LEU A 171 -16.70 3.69 -10.76
CA LEU A 171 -16.68 4.99 -10.10
C LEU A 171 -16.25 6.11 -11.06
N ILE A 172 -15.14 5.91 -11.79
CA ILE A 172 -14.63 6.87 -12.76
C ILE A 172 -15.67 7.16 -13.86
N THR A 173 -16.29 6.11 -14.42
CA THR A 173 -17.28 6.24 -15.50
C THR A 173 -18.52 6.99 -15.04
N ARG A 174 -18.97 6.74 -13.80
CA ARG A 174 -20.12 7.43 -13.19
C ARG A 174 -19.81 8.83 -12.70
N LYS A 175 -18.53 9.23 -12.70
CA LYS A 175 -18.03 10.44 -12.04
C LYS A 175 -18.39 10.45 -10.54
N GLU A 176 -18.53 9.26 -9.95
CA GLU A 176 -18.77 9.05 -8.53
C GLU A 176 -17.43 8.99 -7.81
N GLY A 177 -17.34 9.73 -6.71
CA GLY A 177 -16.08 10.27 -6.21
C GLY A 177 -15.02 9.25 -5.85
N LEU A 178 -13.81 9.46 -6.37
CA LEU A 178 -12.56 9.29 -5.64
C LEU A 178 -11.70 10.52 -5.99
N GLN A 179 -12.10 11.69 -5.49
CA GLN A 179 -11.31 12.91 -5.65
C GLN A 179 -10.36 13.00 -4.47
N ILE A 180 -9.06 12.91 -4.75
CA ILE A 180 -8.03 12.95 -3.72
C ILE A 180 -7.64 14.41 -3.53
N SER A 181 -7.89 14.95 -2.34
CA SER A 181 -7.45 16.29 -1.98
C SER A 181 -5.92 16.33 -1.82
N GLY A 182 -5.29 17.40 -2.29
CA GLY A 182 -3.85 17.47 -2.60
C GLY A 182 -2.83 17.29 -1.48
N ALA A 183 -3.26 17.11 -0.23
CA ALA A 183 -2.38 16.84 0.90
C ALA A 183 -2.03 15.35 1.07
N LEU A 184 -2.88 14.44 0.58
CA LEU A 184 -2.69 13.01 0.81
C LEU A 184 -1.83 12.39 -0.29
N LYS A 185 -0.63 11.94 0.07
CA LYS A 185 0.27 11.19 -0.81
C LYS A 185 -0.15 9.72 -0.81
N LEU A 186 -0.67 9.25 -1.95
CA LEU A 186 -1.17 7.90 -2.17
C LEU A 186 -0.29 7.17 -3.19
N PRO A 187 0.64 6.29 -2.75
CA PRO A 187 1.55 5.56 -3.65
C PRO A 187 0.84 4.85 -4.80
N GLY A 188 -0.32 4.25 -4.54
CA GLY A 188 -1.11 3.55 -5.55
C GLY A 188 -1.59 4.46 -6.69
N VAL A 189 -1.74 5.76 -6.47
CA VAL A 189 -2.12 6.69 -7.56
C VAL A 189 -0.99 6.85 -8.57
N TYR A 190 0.26 6.90 -8.10
CA TYR A 190 1.43 6.90 -8.97
C TYR A 190 1.56 5.56 -9.71
N MET A 191 1.29 4.44 -9.03
CA MET A 191 1.25 3.10 -9.65
C MET A 191 0.25 3.06 -10.81
N LEU A 192 -0.95 3.62 -10.59
CA LEU A 192 -2.02 3.63 -11.59
C LEU A 192 -1.72 4.53 -12.80
N CYS A 193 -0.72 5.41 -12.76
CA CYS A 193 -0.30 6.18 -13.95
C CYS A 193 0.28 5.29 -15.07
N ALA A 194 0.77 4.10 -14.69
CA ALA A 194 1.33 3.07 -15.56
C ALA A 194 0.35 1.90 -15.80
N HIS A 195 -0.90 2.01 -15.34
CA HIS A 195 -1.91 0.95 -15.42
C HIS A 195 -2.22 0.53 -16.86
N HIS A 196 -2.68 -0.70 -17.16
CA HIS A 196 -3.02 -1.12 -18.54
C HIS A 196 -4.35 -0.53 -19.08
N ASP A 197 -5.30 -0.18 -18.20
CA ASP A 197 -6.55 0.49 -18.57
C ASP A 197 -6.37 2.01 -18.71
N GLN A 198 -6.66 2.55 -19.90
CA GLN A 198 -6.53 3.99 -20.22
C GLN A 198 -7.39 4.89 -19.33
N THR A 199 -8.61 4.47 -18.97
CA THR A 199 -9.54 5.27 -18.16
C THR A 199 -8.98 5.46 -16.75
N VAL A 200 -8.45 4.38 -16.17
CA VAL A 200 -7.82 4.40 -14.85
C VAL A 200 -6.54 5.24 -14.88
N ARG A 201 -5.73 5.12 -15.94
CA ARG A 201 -4.52 5.94 -16.13
C ARG A 201 -4.82 7.43 -16.17
N ASP A 202 -5.79 7.84 -16.97
CA ASP A 202 -6.11 9.25 -17.16
C ASP A 202 -6.67 9.86 -15.87
N TRP A 203 -7.51 9.10 -15.16
CA TRP A 203 -7.93 9.48 -13.82
C TRP A 203 -6.72 9.63 -12.89
N ALA A 204 -5.83 8.64 -12.80
CA ALA A 204 -4.68 8.69 -11.90
C ALA A 204 -3.77 9.89 -12.19
N ARG A 205 -3.46 10.15 -13.47
CA ARG A 205 -2.67 11.30 -13.91
C ARG A 205 -3.34 12.63 -13.56
N SER A 206 -4.66 12.70 -13.60
CA SER A 206 -5.40 13.88 -13.16
C SER A 206 -5.25 14.09 -11.65
N GLN A 207 -5.30 13.02 -10.85
CA GLN A 207 -5.15 13.10 -9.41
C GLN A 207 -3.73 13.49 -9.01
N VAL A 208 -2.70 12.95 -9.67
CA VAL A 208 -1.30 13.33 -9.42
C VAL A 208 -1.06 14.83 -9.60
N ARG A 209 -1.74 15.50 -10.53
CA ARG A 209 -1.62 16.96 -10.70
C ARG A 209 -2.19 17.75 -9.52
N CYS A 210 -3.14 17.16 -8.80
CA CYS A 210 -3.75 17.73 -7.61
C CYS A 210 -2.97 17.40 -6.33
N MET A 211 -2.21 16.30 -6.33
CA MET A 211 -1.32 15.90 -5.26
C MET A 211 -0.06 16.77 -5.32
N GLY A 212 0.26 17.50 -4.25
CA GLY A 212 1.40 18.41 -4.23
C GLY A 212 2.75 17.71 -4.45
N THR A 213 3.84 18.49 -4.34
CA THR A 213 5.21 18.01 -4.55
C THR A 213 5.59 16.87 -3.59
N LEU A 214 6.27 15.85 -4.13
CA LEU A 214 6.95 14.78 -3.41
C LEU A 214 8.29 15.30 -2.87
N ASP A 215 8.40 15.31 -1.54
CA ASP A 215 9.59 15.70 -0.79
C ASP A 215 10.19 14.45 -0.17
N CYS A 216 11.53 14.34 -0.21
CA CYS A 216 12.27 13.15 0.24
C CYS A 216 12.02 12.73 1.70
N ILE A 217 11.53 13.64 2.54
CA ILE A 217 11.24 13.39 3.97
C ILE A 217 9.83 12.79 4.17
N ASP A 218 8.94 12.93 3.19
CA ASP A 218 7.53 12.55 3.27
C ASP A 218 7.18 11.33 2.40
N GLU A 219 8.16 10.71 1.75
CA GLU A 219 7.91 9.63 0.79
C GLU A 219 7.53 8.35 1.55
N PRO A 220 6.31 7.82 1.35
CA PRO A 220 5.96 6.54 1.93
C PRO A 220 6.89 5.46 1.37
N PRO A 221 7.35 4.50 2.18
CA PRO A 221 8.13 3.34 1.71
C PRO A 221 7.47 2.60 0.54
N ALA A 222 6.14 2.65 0.48
CA ALA A 222 5.37 2.07 -0.60
C ALA A 222 5.54 2.80 -1.95
N LEU A 223 5.86 4.11 -1.95
CA LEU A 223 6.14 4.87 -3.17
C LEU A 223 7.48 4.49 -3.78
N GLU A 224 8.49 4.23 -2.96
CA GLU A 224 9.80 3.73 -3.39
C GLU A 224 9.64 2.44 -4.21
N TRP A 225 8.85 1.49 -3.69
CA TRP A 225 8.51 0.26 -4.41
C TRP A 225 7.79 0.53 -5.74
N VAL A 226 6.84 1.46 -5.78
CA VAL A 226 6.12 1.82 -7.03
C VAL A 226 7.08 2.39 -8.07
N VAL A 227 7.97 3.28 -7.64
CA VAL A 227 8.99 3.89 -8.49
C VAL A 227 9.89 2.82 -9.07
N ASP A 228 10.42 1.95 -8.23
CA ASP A 228 11.28 0.85 -8.64
C ASP A 228 10.62 -0.03 -9.68
N GLU A 229 9.37 -0.41 -9.44
CA GLU A 229 8.64 -1.30 -10.33
C GLU A 229 8.44 -0.64 -11.71
N ILE A 230 7.99 0.61 -11.76
CA ILE A 230 7.77 1.33 -13.02
C ILE A 230 9.09 1.57 -13.76
N VAL A 231 10.15 1.98 -13.05
CA VAL A 231 11.46 2.27 -13.66
C VAL A 231 12.10 0.99 -14.17
N ASN A 232 12.13 -0.08 -13.39
CA ASN A 232 12.67 -1.36 -13.81
C ASN A 232 11.93 -1.89 -15.03
N ARG A 233 10.59 -1.77 -15.08
CA ARG A 233 9.81 -2.15 -16.26
C ARG A 233 10.12 -1.30 -17.48
N THR A 234 10.32 0.00 -17.30
CA THR A 234 10.68 0.91 -18.38
C THR A 234 12.06 0.56 -18.94
N ILE A 235 13.07 0.39 -18.08
CA ILE A 235 14.45 0.02 -18.46
C ILE A 235 14.47 -1.37 -19.09
N ASN A 236 13.80 -2.35 -18.49
CA ASN A 236 13.74 -3.70 -19.03
C ASN A 236 12.95 -3.74 -20.35
N GLY A 237 11.89 -2.95 -20.49
CA GLY A 237 11.14 -2.77 -21.74
C GLY A 237 12.02 -2.28 -22.88
N LEU A 238 12.92 -1.34 -22.59
CA LEU A 238 13.89 -0.83 -23.56
C LEU A 238 14.96 -1.87 -23.89
N ASN A 239 15.44 -2.62 -22.89
CA ASN A 239 16.41 -3.70 -23.11
C ASN A 239 15.79 -4.93 -23.82
N ARG A 240 14.46 -5.11 -23.77
CA ARG A 240 13.72 -6.16 -24.49
C ARG A 240 13.72 -5.97 -26.02
N LEU A 241 14.08 -4.79 -26.53
CA LEU A 241 14.27 -4.58 -27.96
C LEU A 241 15.50 -5.33 -28.50
N ASP A 242 16.43 -5.75 -27.64
CA ASP A 242 17.64 -6.48 -28.02
C ASP A 242 17.56 -8.01 -27.85
N ASN A 243 16.58 -8.55 -27.10
CA ASN A 243 16.50 -10.00 -26.85
C ASN A 243 15.07 -10.56 -26.86
N ASP A 244 14.80 -11.22 -27.99
CA ASP A 244 13.87 -12.28 -28.38
C ASP A 244 12.81 -12.87 -27.40
N GLN A 245 11.75 -13.41 -28.01
CA GLN A 245 10.49 -14.02 -27.50
C GLN A 245 10.50 -14.80 -26.18
N LYS A 246 11.65 -15.27 -25.67
CA LYS A 246 11.75 -16.10 -24.45
C LYS A 246 11.38 -15.36 -23.17
N PHE A 247 11.56 -14.04 -23.10
CA PHE A 247 11.20 -13.26 -21.91
C PHE A 247 9.68 -13.10 -21.74
N ARG A 248 8.91 -13.12 -22.85
CA ARG A 248 7.45 -13.03 -22.82
C ARG A 248 6.81 -14.29 -22.22
N GLN A 249 7.45 -15.46 -22.40
CA GLN A 249 6.97 -16.73 -21.83
C GLN A 249 7.24 -16.88 -20.33
N GLN A 250 8.18 -16.12 -19.74
CA GLN A 250 8.44 -16.15 -18.29
C GLN A 250 7.55 -15.21 -17.47
N LEU A 251 6.83 -14.29 -18.13
CA LEU A 251 5.87 -13.37 -17.48
C LEU A 251 4.44 -13.94 -17.42
N ASP A 252 4.22 -15.13 -17.96
CA ASP A 252 2.89 -15.73 -18.14
C ASP A 252 2.36 -16.46 -16.89
N GLU A 253 3.07 -16.43 -15.76
CA GLU A 253 2.60 -17.02 -14.50
C GLU A 253 2.49 -15.98 -13.38
N GLY A 254 1.58 -15.03 -13.58
CA GLY A 254 0.74 -14.58 -12.47
C GLY A 254 0.97 -13.19 -11.87
N GLN A 255 1.83 -12.33 -12.42
CA GLN A 255 2.12 -11.02 -11.78
C GLN A 255 1.97 -9.77 -12.66
N ASP A 256 1.75 -9.89 -13.97
CA ASP A 256 1.82 -8.73 -14.87
C ASP A 256 0.48 -8.11 -15.29
N TYR A 257 -0.53 -8.22 -14.43
CA TYR A 257 -1.90 -7.79 -14.78
C TYR A 257 -2.22 -6.35 -14.38
N ILE A 258 -1.31 -5.61 -13.73
CA ILE A 258 -1.56 -4.23 -13.27
C ILE A 258 -1.03 -3.22 -14.29
N PHE A 259 0.23 -3.37 -14.69
CA PHE A 259 0.92 -2.40 -15.55
C PHE A 259 0.64 -2.61 -17.03
N SER A 260 0.81 -1.56 -17.82
CA SER A 260 0.74 -1.63 -19.27
C SER A 260 2.04 -2.19 -19.84
N ASP A 261 1.95 -3.03 -20.87
CA ASP A 261 3.09 -3.45 -21.68
C ASP A 261 3.57 -2.39 -22.69
N ASP A 262 2.86 -1.27 -22.80
CA ASP A 262 3.20 -0.17 -23.70
C ASP A 262 4.29 0.69 -23.05
N GLU A 263 5.47 0.67 -23.66
CA GLU A 263 6.63 1.46 -23.23
C GLU A 263 6.31 2.96 -23.12
N ASN A 264 5.48 3.50 -24.02
CA ASN A 264 5.08 4.91 -23.96
C ASN A 264 4.25 5.23 -22.72
N VAL A 265 3.40 4.28 -22.32
CA VAL A 265 2.59 4.40 -21.11
C VAL A 265 3.49 4.40 -19.87
N LEU A 266 4.44 3.47 -19.80
CA LEU A 266 5.40 3.37 -18.70
C LEU A 266 6.26 4.63 -18.59
N TRP A 267 6.81 5.10 -19.71
CA TRP A 267 7.57 6.36 -19.75
C TRP A 267 6.76 7.56 -19.30
N THR A 268 5.51 7.65 -19.75
CA THR A 268 4.62 8.73 -19.34
C THR A 268 4.40 8.71 -17.83
N ALA A 269 4.27 7.52 -17.22
CA ALA A 269 4.13 7.37 -15.78
C ALA A 269 5.40 7.82 -15.04
N VAL A 270 6.58 7.42 -15.51
CA VAL A 270 7.88 7.89 -14.97
C VAL A 270 7.95 9.42 -15.01
N LEU A 271 7.64 10.04 -16.15
CA LEU A 271 7.68 11.50 -16.28
C LEU A 271 6.66 12.21 -15.37
N VAL A 272 5.49 11.61 -15.16
CA VAL A 272 4.49 12.13 -14.21
C VAL A 272 5.03 12.12 -12.78
N ILE A 273 5.72 11.05 -12.37
CA ILE A 273 6.36 10.95 -11.05
C ILE A 273 7.48 11.99 -10.93
N LEU A 274 8.42 12.02 -11.87
CA LEU A 274 9.55 12.95 -11.84
C LEU A 274 9.11 14.41 -11.77
N ARG A 275 8.03 14.79 -12.46
CA ARG A 275 7.47 16.15 -12.40
C ARG A 275 6.95 16.55 -11.02
N GLN A 276 6.56 15.58 -10.19
CA GLN A 276 6.13 15.85 -8.83
C GLN A 276 7.28 15.84 -7.84
N MET A 277 8.48 15.37 -8.20
CA MET A 277 9.61 15.31 -7.29
C MET A 277 10.42 16.60 -7.31
N ARG A 278 10.97 16.96 -6.15
CA ARG A 278 12.00 18.02 -6.11
C ARG A 278 13.28 17.58 -6.83
N PRO A 279 14.02 18.50 -7.47
CA PRO A 279 15.26 18.17 -8.16
C PRO A 279 16.28 17.42 -7.30
N GLN A 280 16.38 17.75 -6.00
CA GLN A 280 17.27 17.05 -5.07
C GLN A 280 16.85 15.58 -4.89
N SER A 281 15.55 15.30 -4.77
CA SER A 281 15.02 13.93 -4.64
C SER A 281 15.27 13.11 -5.90
N ILE A 282 15.18 13.70 -7.09
CA ILE A 282 15.48 12.99 -8.36
C ILE A 282 16.94 12.50 -8.38
N LYS A 283 17.88 13.33 -7.91
CA LYS A 283 19.28 12.94 -7.90
C LYS A 283 19.52 11.74 -6.98
N THR A 284 19.09 11.84 -5.72
CA THR A 284 19.36 10.83 -4.69
C THR A 284 18.53 9.56 -4.90
N GLN A 285 17.25 9.67 -5.27
CA GLN A 285 16.35 8.52 -5.35
C GLN A 285 16.38 7.80 -6.70
N PHE A 286 16.68 8.51 -7.80
CA PHE A 286 16.70 7.89 -9.14
C PHE A 286 18.10 7.73 -9.69
N SER A 287 18.90 8.79 -9.69
CA SER A 287 20.17 8.80 -10.43
C SER A 287 21.22 7.90 -9.78
N GLU A 288 21.25 7.86 -8.45
CA GLU A 288 22.16 7.01 -7.68
C GLU A 288 21.68 5.54 -7.63
N ARG A 289 20.36 5.32 -7.59
CA ARG A 289 19.74 3.98 -7.48
C ARG A 289 19.67 3.23 -8.82
N PHE A 290 19.50 3.95 -9.93
CA PHE A 290 19.40 3.38 -11.27
C PHE A 290 20.49 3.91 -12.19
N PRO A 291 21.71 3.34 -12.12
CA PRO A 291 22.80 3.70 -13.02
C PRO A 291 22.37 3.44 -14.47
N GLY A 292 22.22 4.50 -15.26
CA GLY A 292 21.71 4.43 -16.63
C GLY A 292 20.34 5.09 -16.84
N PHE A 293 19.57 5.32 -15.77
CA PHE A 293 18.27 5.98 -15.89
C PHE A 293 18.36 7.37 -16.53
N LEU A 294 19.28 8.22 -16.06
CA LEU A 294 19.47 9.56 -16.62
C LEU A 294 19.88 9.54 -18.12
N PRO A 295 20.90 8.76 -18.53
CA PRO A 295 21.19 8.55 -19.96
C PRO A 295 19.96 8.12 -20.75
N THR A 296 19.23 7.11 -20.28
CA THR A 296 18.05 6.58 -20.97
C THR A 296 16.92 7.61 -21.08
N VAL A 297 16.59 8.31 -20.00
CA VAL A 297 15.61 9.41 -20.00
C VAL A 297 16.04 10.49 -20.99
N THR A 298 17.33 10.86 -21.00
CA THR A 298 17.85 11.90 -21.88
C THR A 298 17.69 11.49 -23.34
N VAL A 299 18.07 10.26 -23.70
CA VAL A 299 17.90 9.72 -25.05
C VAL A 299 16.42 9.69 -25.44
N SER A 300 15.56 9.11 -24.60
CA SER A 300 14.12 8.98 -24.88
C SER A 300 13.42 10.34 -24.98
N VAL A 301 13.78 11.34 -24.15
CA VAL A 301 13.22 12.70 -24.26
C VAL A 301 13.69 13.37 -25.54
N VAL A 302 14.97 13.25 -25.91
CA VAL A 302 15.51 13.83 -27.14
C VAL A 302 14.88 13.19 -28.38
N GLU A 303 14.79 11.87 -28.44
CA GLU A 303 14.21 11.14 -29.57
C GLU A 303 12.73 11.43 -29.76
N ARG A 304 11.98 11.57 -28.67
CA ARG A 304 10.53 11.84 -28.70
C ARG A 304 10.18 13.33 -28.82
N SER A 305 11.16 14.22 -28.76
CA SER A 305 11.01 15.67 -28.98
C SER A 305 11.21 16.08 -30.45
N LYS A 306 11.61 15.14 -31.31
CA LYS A 306 11.72 15.29 -32.76
C LYS A 306 10.43 14.84 -33.44
#